data_AF-A0A284VMK8-F1
#
_entry.id   AF-A0A284VMK8-F1
#
_cell.length_a   1.000
_cell.length_b   1.000
_cell.length_c   1.000
_cell.angle_alpha   90.00
_cell.angle_beta   90.00
_cell.angle_gamma   90.00
#
_symmetry.space_group_name_H-M   'P 1'
#
loop_
_entity.id
_entity.type
_entity.pdbx_description
1 polymer ?
#
loop_
_entity_poly.entity_id
_entity_poly.type
_entity_poly.pdbx_seq_one_letter_code
_entity_poly.pdbx_strand_id
1 'polypeptide(L)'
;MLVHIIFTKLFIYNTLIDINMLRAKAFLNTSFMKDNWILLLLACFFFLVYASIKLNEMFGILLEENSSEFLQEITILGVLTCSVLSQYKWFKLTSPAKYNR
;
A
#
# COMPACT_ATOMS: atom_id res chain seq x y z
N MET A 1 1.13 18.20 39.59
CA MET A 1 1.61 18.44 38.21
C MET A 1 2.52 17.32 37.69
N LEU A 2 3.51 16.85 38.46
CA LEU A 2 4.46 15.79 38.05
C LEU A 2 3.80 14.44 37.71
N VAL A 3 2.81 14.00 38.51
CA VAL A 3 2.11 12.71 38.33
C VAL A 3 1.33 12.65 37.02
N HIS A 4 0.73 13.77 36.60
CA HIS A 4 -0.01 13.86 35.35
C HIS A 4 0.92 13.70 34.13
N ILE A 5 2.11 14.30 34.19
CA ILE A 5 3.13 14.21 33.12
C ILE A 5 3.63 12.77 32.97
N ILE A 6 3.84 12.06 34.08
CA ILE A 6 4.26 10.66 34.08
C ILE A 6 3.17 9.77 33.49
N PHE A 7 1.90 9.98 33.88
CA PHE A 7 0.77 9.22 33.35
C PHE A 7 0.57 9.46 31.84
N THR A 8 0.69 10.70 31.37
CA THR A 8 0.60 11.04 29.95
C THR A 8 1.74 10.41 29.15
N LYS A 9 2.98 10.46 29.66
CA LYS A 9 4.12 9.78 29.00
C LYS A 9 3.94 8.26 28.98
N LEU A 10 3.46 7.66 30.07
CA LEU A 10 3.23 6.22 30.15
C LEU A 10 2.12 5.79 29.19
N PHE A 11 1.03 6.56 29.11
CA PHE A 11 -0.08 6.28 28.19
C PHE A 11 0.36 6.33 26.74
N ILE A 12 1.10 7.38 26.34
CA ILE A 12 1.66 7.55 24.98
C ILE A 12 2.63 6.41 24.65
N TYR A 13 3.49 6.04 25.60
CA TYR A 13 4.45 4.94 25.42
C TYR A 13 3.73 3.60 25.25
N ASN A 14 2.68 3.34 26.03
CA ASN A 14 1.87 2.14 25.91
C ASN A 14 1.12 2.08 24.57
N THR A 15 0.57 3.21 24.09
CA THR A 15 -0.08 3.25 22.76
C THR A 15 0.92 3.03 21.63
N LEU A 16 2.14 3.57 21.74
CA LEU A 16 3.23 3.34 20.78
C LEU A 16 3.69 1.88 20.75
N ILE A 17 3.81 1.23 21.92
CA ILE A 17 4.11 -0.21 22.02
C ILE A 17 3.01 -1.02 21.34
N ASP A 18 1.73 -0.70 21.59
CA ASP A 18 0.59 -1.41 21.03
C ASP A 18 0.55 -1.29 19.49
N ILE A 19 0.81 -0.09 18.94
CA ILE A 19 0.92 0.13 17.49
C ILE A 19 2.10 -0.64 16.88
N ASN A 20 3.26 -0.63 17.53
CA ASN A 20 4.44 -1.37 17.05
C ASN A 20 4.22 -2.89 17.12
N MET A 21 3.53 -3.37 18.15
CA MET A 21 3.15 -4.77 18.31
C MET A 21 2.10 -5.21 17.28
N LEU A 22 1.08 -4.37 17.00
CA LEU A 22 0.11 -4.57 15.93
C LEU A 22 0.79 -4.60 14.55
N ARG A 23 1.74 -3.70 14.31
CA ARG A 23 2.56 -3.68 13.09
C ARG A 23 3.41 -4.94 12.94
N ALA A 24 4.10 -5.36 14.01
CA ALA A 24 4.87 -6.59 14.01
C ALA A 24 3.98 -7.82 13.76
N LYS A 25 2.79 -7.86 14.35
CA LYS A 25 1.79 -8.92 14.13
C LYS A 25 1.28 -8.94 12.69
N ALA A 26 1.08 -7.78 12.06
CA ALA A 26 0.72 -7.68 10.65
C ALA A 26 1.86 -8.15 9.73
N PHE A 27 3.12 -7.81 10.05
CA PHE A 27 4.31 -8.27 9.34
C PHE A 27 4.54 -9.79 9.45
N LEU A 28 4.28 -10.37 10.63
CA LEU A 28 4.37 -11.81 10.88
C LEU A 28 3.21 -12.60 10.26
N ASN A 29 2.14 -11.92 9.80
CA ASN A 29 1.05 -12.57 9.12
C ASN A 29 1.47 -12.92 7.69
N THR A 30 1.84 -14.18 7.48
CA THR A 30 2.31 -14.73 6.19
C THR A 30 1.31 -14.50 5.04
N SER A 31 0.01 -14.52 5.34
CA SER A 31 -1.05 -14.25 4.36
C SER A 31 -1.03 -12.78 3.91
N PHE A 32 -0.86 -11.85 4.85
CA PHE A 32 -0.78 -10.42 4.54
C PHE A 32 0.46 -10.06 3.73
N MET A 33 1.61 -10.64 4.09
CA MET A 33 2.84 -10.47 3.33
C MET A 33 2.65 -10.96 1.90
N LYS A 34 2.21 -12.21 1.72
CA LYS A 34 1.99 -12.79 0.39
C LYS A 34 1.07 -11.94 -0.49
N ASP A 35 -0.03 -11.45 0.10
CA ASP A 35 -0.98 -10.59 -0.59
C ASP A 35 -0.39 -9.24 -1.04
N ASN A 36 0.42 -8.60 -0.19
CA ASN A 36 1.09 -7.35 -0.57
C ASN A 36 2.19 -7.57 -1.60
N TRP A 37 2.90 -8.71 -1.53
CA TRP A 37 3.87 -9.08 -2.56
C TRP A 37 3.21 -9.28 -3.92
N ILE A 38 2.00 -9.85 -3.97
CA ILE A 38 1.23 -9.97 -5.22
C ILE A 38 0.80 -8.58 -5.73
N LEU A 39 0.30 -7.70 -4.85
CA LEU A 39 -0.06 -6.32 -5.22
C LEU A 39 1.15 -5.53 -5.74
N LEU A 40 2.32 -5.72 -5.13
CA LEU A 40 3.57 -5.12 -5.57
C LEU A 40 3.97 -5.63 -6.96
N LEU A 41 3.91 -6.95 -7.17
CA LEU A 41 4.23 -7.55 -8.46
C LEU A 41 3.29 -7.06 -9.56
N LEU A 42 2.01 -6.89 -9.25
CA LEU A 42 1.01 -6.35 -10.17
C LEU A 42 1.27 -4.86 -10.49
N ALA A 43 1.63 -4.06 -9.49
CA ALA A 43 2.01 -2.65 -9.69
C ALA A 43 3.29 -2.53 -10.54
N CYS A 44 4.29 -3.38 -10.30
CA CYS A 44 5.49 -3.46 -11.13
C CYS A 44 5.17 -3.86 -12.57
N PHE A 45 4.23 -4.79 -12.78
CA PHE A 45 3.78 -5.17 -14.12
C PHE A 45 3.15 -3.97 -14.85
N PHE A 46 2.24 -3.25 -14.20
CA PHE A 46 1.69 -2.01 -14.76
C PHE A 46 2.78 -0.99 -15.11
N PHE A 47 3.75 -0.79 -14.21
CA PHE A 47 4.87 0.09 -14.48
C PHE A 47 5.71 -0.34 -15.70
N LEU A 48 5.95 -1.65 -15.89
CA LEU A 48 6.64 -2.18 -17.07
C LEU A 48 5.85 -1.95 -18.36
N VAL A 49 4.53 -2.11 -18.32
CA VAL A 49 3.64 -1.82 -19.47
C VAL A 49 3.75 -0.33 -19.83
N TYR A 50 3.65 0.56 -18.84
CA TYR A 50 3.82 2.00 -19.05
C TYR A 50 5.18 2.34 -19.67
N ALA A 51 6.26 1.78 -19.11
CA ALA A 51 7.62 2.00 -19.60
C ALA A 51 7.80 1.48 -21.03
N SER A 52 7.19 0.35 -21.38
CA SER A 52 7.24 -0.22 -22.73
C SER A 52 6.51 0.67 -23.74
N ILE A 53 5.35 1.21 -23.39
CA ILE A 53 4.61 2.18 -24.23
C ILE A 53 5.47 3.42 -24.46
N LYS A 54 6.06 3.99 -23.40
CA LYS A 54 6.94 5.16 -23.49
C LYS A 54 8.20 4.88 -24.32
N LEU A 55 8.78 3.69 -24.20
CA LEU A 55 9.91 3.28 -25.04
C LEU A 55 9.49 3.17 -26.51
N ASN A 56 8.34 2.57 -26.82
CA ASN A 56 7.82 2.48 -28.18
C ASN A 56 7.59 3.87 -28.80
N GLU A 57 7.05 4.82 -28.04
CA GLU A 57 6.93 6.22 -28.45
C GLU A 57 8.30 6.84 -28.80
N MET A 58 9.34 6.59 -27.98
CA MET A 58 10.70 7.06 -28.24
C MET A 58 11.32 6.47 -29.51
N PHE A 59 10.98 5.21 -29.84
CA PHE A 59 11.44 4.56 -31.07
C PHE A 59 10.64 4.96 -32.33
N GLY A 60 9.62 5.83 -32.19
CA GLY A 60 8.79 6.27 -33.32
C GLY A 60 7.87 5.19 -33.87
N ILE A 61 7.64 4.11 -33.12
CA ILE A 61 6.68 3.08 -33.47
C ILE A 61 5.29 3.67 -33.18
N LEU A 62 4.58 4.05 -34.24
CA LEU A 62 3.21 4.60 -34.19
C LEU A 62 2.24 3.55 -33.64
N LEU A 63 2.16 3.47 -32.32
CA LEU A 63 0.98 2.98 -31.64
C LEU A 63 -0.10 4.04 -31.83
N GLU A 64 -1.30 3.63 -32.24
CA GLU A 64 -2.41 4.53 -32.53
C GLU A 64 -2.67 5.42 -31.30
N GLU A 65 -2.59 6.76 -31.44
CA GLU A 65 -2.54 7.71 -30.31
C GLU A 65 -3.65 7.47 -29.28
N ASN A 66 -4.88 7.26 -29.75
CA ASN A 66 -6.03 6.97 -28.90
C ASN A 66 -5.85 5.71 -28.04
N SER A 67 -5.20 4.68 -28.59
CA SER A 67 -4.93 3.43 -27.87
C SER A 67 -3.77 3.58 -26.88
N SER A 68 -2.77 4.40 -27.20
CA SER A 68 -1.66 4.71 -26.27
C SER A 68 -2.16 5.48 -25.06
N GLU A 69 -2.96 6.53 -25.26
CA GLU A 69 -3.53 7.35 -24.18
C GLU A 69 -4.41 6.50 -23.25
N PHE A 70 -5.33 5.71 -23.82
CA PHE A 70 -6.20 4.83 -23.05
C PHE A 70 -5.42 3.80 -22.23
N LEU A 71 -4.38 3.18 -22.81
CA LEU A 71 -3.52 2.24 -22.09
C LEU A 71 -2.74 2.92 -20.97
N GLN A 72 -2.27 4.16 -21.16
CA GLN A 72 -1.61 4.93 -20.10
C GLN A 72 -2.55 5.21 -18.93
N GLU A 73 -3.79 5.64 -19.21
CA GLU A 73 -4.80 5.89 -18.17
C GLU A 73 -5.15 4.63 -17.37
N ILE A 74 -5.38 3.50 -18.06
CA ILE A 74 -5.64 2.20 -17.40
C ILE A 74 -4.47 1.81 -16.51
N THR A 75 -3.24 2.02 -16.97
CA THR A 75 -2.04 1.64 -16.24
C THR A 75 -1.90 2.45 -14.95
N ILE A 76 -2.15 3.76 -15.02
CA ILE A 76 -2.18 4.65 -13.84
C ILE A 76 -3.27 4.21 -12.87
N LEU A 77 -4.48 3.94 -13.37
CA LEU A 77 -5.60 3.48 -12.55
C LEU A 77 -5.30 2.14 -11.87
N GLY A 78 -4.61 1.22 -12.55
CA GLY A 78 -4.15 -0.05 -12.01
C GLY A 78 -3.18 0.11 -10.84
N VAL A 79 -2.19 1.00 -10.98
CA VAL A 79 -1.21 1.30 -9.92
C VAL A 79 -1.89 1.96 -8.70
N LEU A 80 -2.79 2.92 -8.94
CA LEU A 80 -3.55 3.58 -7.87
C LEU A 80 -4.41 2.56 -7.11
N THR A 81 -5.09 1.66 -7.83
CA THR A 81 -5.90 0.60 -7.23
C THR A 81 -5.06 -0.32 -6.36
N CYS A 82 -3.88 -0.75 -6.82
CA CYS A 82 -2.96 -1.56 -6.04
C CYS A 82 -2.53 -0.86 -4.74
N SER A 83 -2.26 0.45 -4.83
CA SER A 83 -1.85 1.28 -3.69
C SER A 83 -2.97 1.40 -2.65
N VAL A 84 -4.19 1.71 -3.09
CA VAL A 84 -5.37 1.83 -2.21
C VAL A 84 -5.68 0.48 -1.54
N LEU A 85 -5.61 -0.64 -2.28
CA LEU A 85 -5.84 -1.97 -1.73
C LEU A 85 -4.79 -2.34 -0.68
N SER A 86 -3.51 -2.04 -0.93
CA SER A 86 -2.44 -2.28 0.04
C SER A 86 -2.66 -1.47 1.33
N GLN A 87 -2.98 -0.18 1.20
CA GLN A 87 -3.30 0.69 2.35
C GLN A 87 -4.56 0.22 3.11
N TYR A 88 -5.59 -0.22 2.39
CA TYR A 88 -6.82 -0.74 3.00
C TYR A 88 -6.55 -2.02 3.79
N LYS A 89 -5.82 -2.98 3.22
CA LYS A 89 -5.43 -4.21 3.92
C LYS A 89 -4.58 -3.87 5.14
N TRP A 90 -3.64 -2.92 5.01
CA TRP A 90 -2.83 -2.44 6.12
C TRP A 90 -3.70 -1.87 7.25
N PHE A 91 -4.61 -0.95 6.93
CA PHE A 91 -5.52 -0.35 7.91
C PHE A 91 -6.39 -1.39 8.60
N LYS A 92 -6.94 -2.36 7.86
CA LYS A 92 -7.75 -3.45 8.41
C LYS A 92 -6.98 -4.30 9.43
N LEU A 93 -5.69 -4.51 9.24
CA LEU A 93 -4.84 -5.29 10.14
C LEU A 93 -4.35 -4.50 11.36
N THR A 94 -4.11 -3.21 11.20
CA THR A 94 -3.70 -2.33 12.30
C THR A 94 -4.87 -1.79 13.10
N SER A 95 -6.10 -1.90 12.59
CA SER A 95 -7.29 -1.55 13.33
C SER A 95 -7.44 -2.50 14.51
N PRO A 96 -7.50 -1.99 15.76
CA PRO A 96 -7.77 -2.85 16.91
C PRO A 96 -9.10 -3.54 16.63
N ALA A 97 -9.09 -4.88 16.60
CA ALA A 97 -10.33 -5.63 16.52
C ALA A 97 -11.26 -5.04 17.58
N LYS A 98 -12.46 -4.58 17.17
CA LYS A 98 -13.55 -4.35 18.12
C LYS A 98 -13.81 -5.71 18.77
N TYR A 99 -13.08 -5.97 19.84
CA TYR A 99 -13.33 -7.08 20.74
C TYR A 99 -14.62 -6.67 21.44
N ASN A 100 -15.75 -7.03 20.84
CA ASN A 100 -17.03 -7.00 21.51
C ASN A 100 -16.86 -7.91 22.73
N ARG A 101 -16.76 -7.26 23.89
CA ARG A 101 -16.92 -7.87 25.20
C ARG A 101 -18.37 -8.31 25.36
#